data_AF-A0A7J2I452-F1
#
_entry.id   AF-A0A7J2I452-F1
#
_cell.length_a   1.000
_cell.length_b   1.000
_cell.length_c   1.000
_cell.angle_alpha   90.00
_cell.angle_beta   90.00
_cell.angle_gamma   90.00
#
_symmetry.space_group_name_H-M   'P 1'
#
loop_
_entity.id
_entity.type
_entity.pdbx_description
1 polymer ?
#
loop_
_entity_poly.entity_id
_entity_poly.type
_entity_poly.pdbx_seq_one_letter_code
_entity_poly.pdbx_strand_id
1 'polypeptide(L)'
;MPELKLFTVGPVACYPQVLEAMASQMFSHRSDEYRALHRETVELLRGFLETDGEVFLFPSSGTGFMEASIRNCVKRKVLCTVCGSFG
;
A
#
# COMPACT_ATOMS: atom_id res chain seq x y z
N MET A 1 21.09 9.83 -12.03
CA MET A 1 20.63 10.47 -10.78
C MET A 1 21.54 10.05 -9.64
N PRO A 2 21.78 10.88 -8.61
CA PRO A 2 22.65 10.50 -7.49
C PRO A 2 22.06 9.31 -6.72
N GLU A 3 22.92 8.41 -6.26
CA GLU A 3 22.53 7.31 -5.38
C GLU A 3 22.23 7.86 -3.98
N LEU A 4 20.97 7.84 -3.58
CA LEU A 4 20.53 8.38 -2.28
C LEU A 4 20.59 7.29 -1.21
N LYS A 5 21.35 7.54 -0.14
CA LYS A 5 21.36 6.72 1.07
C LYS A 5 20.35 7.27 2.07
N LEU A 6 19.16 6.67 2.10
CA LEU A 6 18.02 7.13 2.91
C LEU A 6 17.95 6.34 4.23
N PHE A 7 18.57 6.88 5.29
CA PHE A 7 18.59 6.30 6.65
C PHE A 7 17.65 7.01 7.63
N THR A 8 16.64 7.73 7.13
CA THR A 8 15.60 8.39 7.94
C THR A 8 14.39 7.48 8.12
N VAL A 9 13.38 7.93 8.86
CA VAL A 9 12.13 7.19 9.15
C VAL A 9 11.21 6.99 7.92
N GLY A 10 11.64 7.39 6.73
CA GLY A 10 10.92 7.24 5.48
C GLY A 10 11.02 8.48 4.58
N PRO A 11 10.93 8.32 3.24
CA PRO A 11 10.98 7.05 2.51
C PRO A 11 12.37 6.38 2.60
N VAL A 12 12.47 5.11 2.20
CA VAL A 12 13.75 4.37 2.09
C VAL A 12 14.14 4.17 0.62
N ALA A 13 15.42 3.89 0.36
CA ALA A 13 15.88 3.61 -1.00
C ALA A 13 15.23 2.32 -1.52
N CYS A 14 14.64 2.39 -2.72
CA CYS A 14 14.08 1.22 -3.39
C CYS A 14 15.21 0.34 -3.94
N TYR A 15 15.03 -0.98 -3.90
CA TYR A 15 15.93 -1.89 -4.61
C TYR A 15 15.93 -1.60 -6.12
N PRO A 16 17.07 -1.77 -6.83
CA PRO A 16 17.16 -1.48 -8.26
C PRO A 16 16.07 -2.18 -9.10
N GLN A 17 15.75 -3.45 -8.81
CA GLN A 17 14.72 -4.18 -9.53
C GLN A 17 13.30 -3.60 -9.37
N VAL A 18 13.01 -2.91 -8.26
CA VAL A 18 11.72 -2.24 -8.05
C VAL A 18 11.63 -1.01 -8.93
N LEU A 19 12.71 -0.23 -9.03
CA LEU A 19 12.77 0.94 -9.90
C LEU A 19 12.64 0.54 -11.38
N GLU A 20 13.27 -0.56 -11.78
CA GLU A 20 13.14 -1.12 -13.12
C GLU A 20 11.69 -1.54 -13.43
N ALA A 21 11.04 -2.27 -12.51
CA ALA A 21 9.64 -2.66 -12.67
C ALA A 21 8.70 -1.44 -12.77
N MET A 22 8.95 -0.39 -11.98
CA MET A 22 8.17 0.86 -12.01
C MET A 22 8.37 1.67 -13.30
N ALA A 23 9.44 1.42 -14.07
CA ALA A 23 9.69 2.06 -15.36
C ALA A 23 8.90 1.42 -16.52
N SER A 24 8.18 0.32 -16.27
CA SER A 24 7.37 -0.36 -17.28
C SER A 24 6.17 0.46 -17.76
N GLN A 25 5.68 0.17 -18.97
CA GLN A 25 4.46 0.79 -19.49
C GLN A 25 3.25 0.36 -18.66
N MET A 26 2.37 1.32 -18.33
CA MET A 26 1.15 1.04 -17.61
C MET A 26 0.22 0.12 -18.40
N PHE A 27 -0.36 -0.86 -17.71
CA PHE A 27 -1.44 -1.67 -18.25
C PHE A 27 -2.76 -0.89 -18.26
N SER A 28 -3.64 -1.26 -19.19
CA SER A 28 -5.03 -0.85 -19.10
C SER A 28 -5.68 -1.49 -17.86
N HIS A 29 -6.44 -0.71 -17.10
CA HIS A 29 -7.19 -1.17 -15.92
C HIS A 29 -8.19 -2.32 -16.22
N ARG A 30 -8.46 -2.62 -17.49
CA ARG A 30 -9.33 -3.73 -17.93
C ARG A 30 -8.59 -4.86 -18.63
N SER A 31 -7.26 -4.77 -18.74
CA SER A 31 -6.47 -5.78 -19.44
C SER A 31 -6.31 -7.03 -18.59
N ASP A 32 -6.04 -8.16 -19.25
CA ASP A 32 -5.86 -9.43 -18.55
C ASP A 32 -4.54 -9.46 -17.77
N GLU A 33 -3.52 -8.72 -18.25
CA GLU A 33 -2.26 -8.51 -17.55
C GLU A 33 -2.48 -7.79 -16.21
N TYR A 34 -3.28 -6.71 -16.18
CA TYR A 34 -3.61 -6.03 -14.92
C TYR A 34 -4.40 -6.93 -13.98
N ARG A 35 -5.38 -7.67 -14.49
CA ARG A 35 -6.18 -8.60 -13.67
C ARG A 35 -5.31 -9.68 -13.03
N ALA A 36 -4.35 -10.23 -13.77
CA ALA A 36 -3.40 -11.22 -13.26
C ALA A 36 -2.50 -10.59 -12.18
N LEU A 37 -1.86 -9.47 -12.48
CA LEU A 37 -0.99 -8.74 -11.55
C LEU A 37 -1.71 -8.37 -10.25
N HIS A 38 -2.93 -7.83 -10.34
CA HIS A 38 -3.72 -7.44 -9.18
C HIS A 38 -4.00 -8.64 -8.28
N ARG A 39 -4.47 -9.76 -8.84
CA ARG A 39 -4.76 -10.98 -8.06
C ARG A 39 -3.52 -11.53 -7.39
N GLU A 40 -2.42 -11.64 -8.13
CA GLU A 40 -1.14 -12.11 -7.56
C GLU A 40 -0.67 -11.22 -6.42
N THR A 41 -0.73 -9.89 -6.59
CA THR A 41 -0.33 -8.92 -5.56
C THR A 41 -1.18 -9.05 -4.30
N VAL A 42 -2.50 -9.23 -4.46
CA VAL A 42 -3.42 -9.44 -3.33
C VAL A 42 -3.11 -10.74 -2.59
N GLU A 43 -2.86 -11.85 -3.30
CA GLU A 43 -2.52 -13.13 -2.66
C GLU A 43 -1.18 -13.09 -1.93
N LEU A 44 -0.16 -12.48 -2.53
CA LEU A 44 1.15 -12.30 -1.89
C LEU A 44 1.05 -11.45 -0.62
N LEU A 45 0.27 -10.35 -0.68
CA LEU A 45 0.05 -9.49 0.47
C LEU A 45 -0.75 -10.20 1.57
N ARG A 46 -1.75 -11.01 1.20
CA ARG A 46 -2.52 -11.84 2.14
C ARG A 46 -1.62 -12.83 2.87
N GLY A 47 -0.72 -13.50 2.15
CA GLY A 47 0.29 -14.38 2.73
C GLY A 47 1.26 -13.64 3.66
N PHE A 48 1.74 -12.47 3.24
CA PHE A 48 2.63 -11.62 4.05
C PHE A 48 1.97 -11.12 5.34
N LEU A 49 0.68 -10.80 5.31
CA LEU A 49 -0.10 -10.36 6.46
C LEU A 49 -0.60 -11.51 7.34
N GLU A 50 -0.37 -12.77 6.95
CA GLU A 50 -0.81 -13.97 7.65
C GLU A 50 -2.31 -13.96 7.99
N THR A 51 -3.16 -13.59 7.01
CA THR A 51 -4.60 -13.42 7.21
C THR A 51 -5.43 -14.24 6.23
N ASP A 52 -6.60 -14.70 6.70
CA ASP A 52 -7.64 -15.30 5.85
C ASP A 52 -8.71 -14.27 5.43
N GLY A 53 -8.56 -13.01 5.87
CA GLY A 53 -9.47 -11.92 5.53
C GLY A 53 -9.26 -11.35 4.11
N GLU A 54 -10.22 -10.55 3.67
CA GLU A 54 -10.11 -9.82 2.39
C GLU A 54 -9.00 -8.75 2.45
N VAL A 55 -8.16 -8.72 1.42
CA VAL A 55 -7.07 -7.76 1.27
C VAL A 55 -7.40 -6.79 0.13
N PHE A 56 -7.34 -5.50 0.43
CA PHE A 56 -7.63 -4.42 -0.52
C PHE A 56 -6.38 -3.60 -0.81
N LEU A 57 -6.11 -3.34 -2.09
CA LEU A 57 -5.06 -2.42 -2.52
C LEU A 57 -5.61 -0.99 -2.61
N PHE A 58 -4.90 -0.02 -2.03
CA PHE A 58 -5.29 1.39 -2.02
C PHE A 58 -4.36 2.23 -2.89
N PRO A 59 -4.88 3.04 -3.83
CA PRO A 59 -4.07 3.96 -4.63
C PRO A 59 -3.76 5.25 -3.84
N SER A 60 -3.24 5.11 -2.61
CA SER A 60 -2.90 6.21 -1.71
C SER A 60 -1.75 5.83 -0.77
N SER A 61 -1.22 6.80 -0.03
CA SER A 61 -0.35 6.52 1.11
C SER A 61 -1.14 5.98 2.32
N GLY A 62 -0.44 5.64 3.40
CA GLY A 62 -1.06 5.14 4.64
C GLY A 62 -2.11 6.08 5.25
N THR A 63 -1.98 7.40 5.09
CA THR A 63 -3.00 8.36 5.56
C THR A 63 -4.34 8.18 4.87
N GLY A 64 -4.35 7.84 3.58
CA GLY A 64 -5.58 7.53 2.86
C GLY A 64 -6.29 6.30 3.43
N PHE A 65 -5.52 5.31 3.90
CA PHE A 65 -6.07 4.14 4.59
C PHE A 65 -6.69 4.51 5.95
N MET A 66 -6.04 5.39 6.72
CA MET A 66 -6.59 5.93 7.97
C MET A 66 -7.90 6.69 7.74
N GLU A 67 -8.00 7.49 6.68
CA GLU A 67 -9.26 8.15 6.33
C GLU A 67 -10.34 7.12 5.93
N ALA A 68 -10.00 6.17 5.06
CA ALA A 68 -10.94 5.15 4.59
C ALA A 68 -11.51 4.31 5.74
N SER A 69 -10.70 3.93 6.73
CA SER A 69 -11.16 3.15 7.87
C SER A 69 -12.19 3.91 8.72
N ILE A 70 -11.94 5.19 9.00
CA ILE A 70 -12.89 6.03 9.75
C ILE A 70 -14.18 6.23 8.94
N ARG A 71 -14.08 6.59 7.66
CA ARG A 71 -15.25 6.87 6.80
C ARG A 71 -16.16 5.67 6.61
N ASN A 72 -15.61 4.46 6.53
CA ASN A 72 -16.38 3.25 6.24
C ASN A 72 -16.78 2.46 7.49
N CYS A 73 -15.97 2.48 8.55
CA CYS A 73 -16.19 1.62 9.72
C CYS A 73 -16.75 2.36 10.95
N VAL A 74 -16.76 3.70 10.98
CA VAL A 74 -17.22 4.48 12.13
C VAL A 74 -18.51 5.24 11.81
N LYS A 75 -19.62 4.86 12.49
CA LYS A 75 -20.92 5.53 12.31
C LYS A 75 -21.17 6.69 13.28
N ARG A 76 -20.62 6.65 14.50
CA ARG A 76 -20.92 7.63 15.55
C ARG A 76 -19.71 8.04 16.39
N LYS A 77 -19.14 7.10 17.14
CA LYS A 77 -18.02 7.33 18.06
C LYS A 77 -16.96 6.27 17.81
N VAL A 78 -15.71 6.66 18.00
CA VAL A 78 -14.52 5.80 17.94
C VAL A 78 -13.60 6.17 19.11
N LEU A 79 -12.89 5.19 19.65
CA LEU A 79 -11.84 5.41 20.63
C LEU A 79 -10.50 5.48 19.90
N CYS A 80 -9.77 6.58 20.06
CA CYS A 80 -8.40 6.73 19.55
C CYS A 80 -7.44 6.86 20.74
N THR A 81 -6.55 5.90 20.91
CA THR A 81 -5.57 5.87 21.99
C THR A 81 -4.26 6.50 21.53
N VAL A 82 -4.14 7.82 21.72
CA VAL A 82 -3.03 8.61 21.16
C VAL A 82 -1.77 8.51 22.01
N CYS A 83 -0.67 8.09 21.41
CA CYS A 83 0.67 8.10 22.04
C CYS A 83 1.79 8.65 21.13
N GLY A 84 1.45 9.24 19.99
CA GLY A 84 2.43 9.79 19.04
C GLY A 84 1.80 10.58 17.89
N SER A 85 2.62 10.90 16.89
CA SER A 85 2.23 11.80 15.77
C SER A 85 1.24 11.19 14.76
N PHE A 86 0.96 9.89 14.83
CA PHE A 86 0.05 9.21 13.91
C PHE A 86 -1.40 9.10 14.41
N GLY A 87 -1.67 9.62 15.61
CA GLY A 87 -2.94 9.45 16.30
C GLY A 87 -2.94 8.33 17.32
#